data_AF-A0AAV1JS97-F1
#
_entry.id   AF-A0AAV1JS97-F1
#
_cell.length_a   1.000
_cell.length_b   1.000
_cell.length_c   1.000
_cell.angle_alpha   90.00
_cell.angle_beta   90.00
_cell.angle_gamma   90.00
#
_symmetry.space_group_name_H-M   'P 1'
#
loop_
_entity.id
_entity.type
_entity.pdbx_description
1 polymer ?
#
loop_
_entity_poly.entity_id
_entity_poly.type
_entity_poly.pdbx_seq_one_letter_code
_entity_poly.pdbx_strand_id
1 'polypeptide(L)'
;MTEQIKFIVKEINQTLGRNYDLIKFDGLDEKQLLQLLVDLLVYFKAGEKLDICEDDTEVVSVSLLEMLGNVKLRPPTGADPTTFRTQLLAGDARTIHHVLHWLLSNKEQVKDTAYLARYLKIPEIPADVVRNNTIQDLLDVYNNLIGEFKDVHKRTRLLRKESATEIINDIKEMAVERDIVIKRLENVQVHLADVNNKEELLHESKLLRLQQERAKELASQFDRQQTQLKTASDQLKRYLNVIHGQSANPKTASDVIKHLQEEMQFNTYLVKEKMPQESNNLQKELNIMQTVAMEQHPTRSDLNKVQEKVIF
;
A
#
# COMPACT_ATOMS: atom_id res chain seq x y z
N MET A 1 -21.35 7.66 -20.50
CA MET A 1 -22.55 8.26 -19.87
C MET A 1 -23.30 7.27 -18.99
N THR A 2 -23.70 6.08 -19.46
CA THR A 2 -24.48 5.12 -18.63
C THR A 2 -23.73 4.58 -17.40
N GLU A 3 -22.42 4.36 -17.48
CA GLU A 3 -21.61 3.94 -16.33
C GLU A 3 -21.41 5.05 -15.29
N GLN A 4 -21.29 6.30 -15.74
CA GLN A 4 -21.18 7.47 -14.86
C GLN A 4 -22.48 7.66 -14.06
N ILE A 5 -23.65 7.52 -14.71
CA ILE A 5 -24.95 7.63 -14.04
C ILE A 5 -25.12 6.48 -13.03
N LYS A 6 -24.75 5.24 -13.38
CA LYS A 6 -24.77 4.11 -12.42
C LYS A 6 -23.89 4.36 -11.20
N PHE A 7 -22.69 4.91 -11.40
CA PHE A 7 -21.80 5.28 -10.31
C PHE A 7 -22.41 6.38 -9.42
N ILE A 8 -22.92 7.45 -10.04
CA ILE A 8 -23.58 8.56 -9.33
C ILE A 8 -24.74 8.05 -8.47
N VAL A 9 -25.66 7.25 -9.03
CA VAL A 9 -26.82 6.73 -8.30
C VAL A 9 -26.40 5.86 -7.11
N LYS A 10 -25.43 4.95 -7.30
CA LYS A 10 -24.91 4.10 -6.21
C LYS A 10 -24.32 4.94 -5.08
N GLU A 11 -23.48 5.92 -5.43
CA GLU A 11 -22.77 6.73 -4.45
C GLU A 11 -23.69 7.75 -3.77
N ILE A 12 -24.69 8.30 -4.45
CA ILE A 12 -25.74 9.15 -3.86
C ILE A 12 -26.54 8.36 -2.83
N ASN A 13 -26.98 7.15 -3.18
CA ASN A 13 -27.77 6.32 -2.28
C ASN A 13 -26.97 6.00 -1.00
N GLN A 14 -25.65 5.75 -1.14
CA GLN A 14 -24.76 5.51 0.00
C GLN A 14 -24.45 6.77 0.82
N THR A 15 -24.33 7.94 0.20
CA THR A 15 -23.91 9.19 0.89
C THR A 15 -25.08 9.94 1.51
N LEU A 16 -26.21 10.04 0.82
CA LEU A 16 -27.41 10.77 1.25
C LEU A 16 -28.48 9.84 1.84
N GLY A 17 -28.26 8.52 1.86
CA GLY A 17 -29.21 7.54 2.41
C GLY A 17 -30.53 7.46 1.62
N ARG A 18 -30.50 7.78 0.32
CA ARG A 18 -31.66 7.75 -0.58
C ARG A 18 -31.74 6.43 -1.36
N ASN A 19 -32.90 6.15 -1.96
CA ASN A 19 -33.15 4.95 -2.76
C ASN A 19 -33.55 5.32 -4.20
N TYR A 20 -32.67 5.98 -4.93
CA TYR A 20 -32.89 6.27 -6.35
C TYR A 20 -32.62 5.06 -7.22
N ASP A 21 -33.52 4.81 -8.16
CA ASP A 21 -33.32 3.89 -9.29
C ASP A 21 -32.83 4.68 -10.50
N LEU A 22 -32.17 4.03 -11.46
CA LEU A 22 -31.68 4.67 -12.70
C LEU A 22 -32.78 5.45 -13.43
N ILE A 23 -34.00 4.92 -13.46
CA ILE A 23 -35.16 5.55 -14.12
C ILE A 23 -35.65 6.76 -13.31
N LYS A 24 -35.67 6.66 -11.98
CA LYS A 24 -36.08 7.77 -11.10
C LYS A 24 -35.07 8.90 -11.10
N PHE A 25 -33.78 8.58 -11.27
CA PHE A 25 -32.71 9.56 -11.36
C PHE A 25 -32.68 10.25 -12.73
N ASP A 26 -32.88 9.52 -13.82
CA ASP A 26 -32.97 10.09 -15.18
C ASP A 26 -34.24 10.91 -15.41
N GLY A 27 -35.30 10.64 -14.63
CA GLY A 27 -36.54 11.41 -14.62
C GLY A 27 -36.58 12.62 -13.68
N LEU A 28 -35.45 12.99 -13.06
CA LEU A 28 -35.38 14.19 -12.21
C LEU A 28 -35.45 15.46 -13.06
N ASP A 29 -36.25 16.42 -12.60
CA ASP A 29 -36.37 17.73 -13.24
C ASP A 29 -35.15 18.61 -12.92
N GLU A 30 -34.93 19.66 -13.73
CA GLU A 30 -33.76 20.58 -13.62
C GLU A 30 -33.60 21.14 -12.19
N LYS A 31 -34.71 21.54 -11.57
CA LYS A 31 -34.74 22.04 -10.19
C LYS A 31 -34.42 20.95 -9.15
N GLN A 32 -34.85 19.72 -9.40
CA GLN A 32 -34.60 18.60 -8.49
C GLN A 32 -33.15 18.14 -8.55
N LEU A 33 -32.53 18.19 -9.73
CA LEU A 33 -31.10 17.94 -9.93
C LEU A 33 -30.24 18.98 -9.22
N LEU A 34 -30.62 20.25 -9.30
CA LEU A 34 -29.96 21.33 -8.57
C LEU A 34 -30.10 21.15 -7.05
N GLN A 35 -31.29 20.78 -6.55
CA GLN A 35 -31.49 20.54 -5.13
C GLN A 35 -30.62 19.38 -4.64
N LEU A 36 -30.53 18.32 -5.43
CA LEU A 36 -29.68 17.17 -5.13
C LEU A 36 -28.20 17.56 -5.07
N LEU A 37 -27.75 18.47 -5.94
CA LEU A 37 -26.40 19.02 -5.90
C LEU A 37 -26.15 19.84 -4.62
N VAL A 38 -27.10 20.69 -4.23
CA VAL A 38 -27.03 21.47 -2.99
C VAL A 38 -27.00 20.54 -1.78
N ASP A 39 -27.89 19.56 -1.70
CA ASP A 39 -27.94 18.57 -0.61
C ASP A 39 -26.60 17.83 -0.47
N LEU A 40 -25.97 17.49 -1.59
CA LEU A 40 -24.65 16.87 -1.61
C LEU A 40 -23.56 17.81 -1.09
N LEU A 41 -23.57 19.07 -1.49
CA LEU A 41 -22.61 20.08 -1.02
C LEU A 41 -22.77 20.38 0.47
N VAL A 42 -24.01 20.43 0.96
CA VAL A 42 -24.35 20.55 2.39
C VAL A 42 -23.86 19.32 3.16
N TYR A 43 -24.05 18.12 2.62
CA TYR A 43 -23.53 16.89 3.23
C TYR A 43 -22.00 16.93 3.39
N PHE A 44 -21.28 17.51 2.42
CA PHE A 44 -19.85 17.76 2.52
C PHE A 44 -19.45 18.97 3.37
N LYS A 45 -20.42 19.67 3.97
CA LYS A 45 -20.23 20.90 4.77
C LYS A 45 -19.58 22.05 3.98
N ALA A 46 -19.87 22.13 2.68
CA ALA A 46 -19.34 23.19 1.80
C ALA A 46 -20.14 24.51 1.88
N GLY A 47 -21.26 24.54 2.60
CA GLY A 47 -22.12 25.71 2.81
C GLY A 47 -23.32 25.41 3.70
N GLU A 48 -24.25 26.37 3.77
CA GLU A 48 -25.51 26.26 4.52
C GLU A 48 -26.60 25.56 3.71
N LYS A 49 -27.66 25.09 4.41
CA LYS A 49 -28.83 24.51 3.75
C LYS A 49 -29.52 25.58 2.92
N LEU A 50 -29.89 25.23 1.70
CA LEU A 50 -30.54 26.13 0.76
C LEU A 50 -31.61 25.35 0.01
N ASP A 51 -32.81 25.94 -0.08
CA ASP A 51 -33.98 25.29 -0.68
C ASP A 51 -34.36 26.03 -1.97
N ILE A 52 -34.09 25.40 -3.10
CA ILE A 52 -34.18 26.01 -4.44
C ILE A 52 -35.63 26.34 -4.84
N CYS A 53 -36.62 25.78 -4.14
CA CYS A 53 -38.04 26.08 -4.36
C CYS A 53 -38.53 27.31 -3.59
N GLU A 54 -37.91 27.68 -2.47
CA GLU A 54 -38.37 28.77 -1.60
C GLU A 54 -37.48 30.03 -1.73
N ASP A 55 -36.19 29.85 -2.03
CA ASP A 55 -35.23 30.94 -2.13
C ASP A 55 -35.20 31.62 -3.51
N ASP A 56 -34.84 32.90 -3.55
CA ASP A 56 -34.70 33.67 -4.80
C ASP A 56 -33.60 33.06 -5.68
N THR A 57 -33.87 32.90 -6.97
CA THR A 57 -32.94 32.37 -7.97
C THR A 57 -31.57 33.07 -7.97
N GLU A 58 -31.52 34.37 -7.67
CA GLU A 58 -30.28 35.11 -7.54
C GLU A 58 -29.48 34.69 -6.29
N VAL A 59 -30.14 34.54 -5.14
CA VAL A 59 -29.53 34.10 -3.88
C VAL A 59 -29.02 32.65 -3.99
N VAL A 60 -29.82 31.77 -4.61
CA VAL A 60 -29.44 30.39 -4.92
C VAL A 60 -28.18 30.36 -5.78
N SER A 61 -28.11 31.20 -6.81
CA SER A 61 -26.98 31.22 -7.75
C SER A 61 -25.67 31.66 -7.09
N VAL A 62 -25.70 32.72 -6.27
CA VAL A 62 -24.52 33.24 -5.58
C VAL A 62 -24.03 32.24 -4.54
N SER A 63 -24.94 31.71 -3.73
CA SER A 63 -24.61 30.74 -2.69
C SER A 63 -24.09 29.42 -3.27
N LEU A 64 -24.71 28.90 -4.34
CA LEU A 64 -24.23 27.70 -5.03
C LEU A 64 -22.82 27.90 -5.62
N LEU A 65 -22.55 29.04 -6.25
CA LEU A 65 -21.23 29.36 -6.77
C LEU A 65 -20.18 29.50 -5.66
N GLU A 66 -20.57 30.05 -4.51
CA GLU A 66 -19.71 30.12 -3.33
C GLU A 66 -19.39 28.73 -2.78
N MET A 67 -20.39 27.85 -2.63
CA MET A 67 -20.20 26.47 -2.19
C MET A 67 -19.29 25.69 -3.14
N LEU A 68 -19.47 25.85 -4.45
CA LEU A 68 -18.62 25.21 -5.47
C LEU A 68 -17.19 25.78 -5.46
N GLY A 69 -17.04 27.07 -5.17
CA GLY A 69 -15.76 27.72 -4.94
C GLY A 69 -15.02 27.14 -3.73
N ASN A 70 -15.73 26.91 -2.63
CA ASN A 70 -15.19 26.28 -1.42
C ASN A 70 -14.66 24.87 -1.68
N VAL A 71 -15.33 24.13 -2.57
CA VAL A 71 -14.93 22.77 -2.95
C VAL A 71 -13.81 22.75 -4.00
N LYS A 72 -13.46 23.90 -4.59
CA LYS A 72 -12.46 24.05 -5.68
C LYS A 72 -12.80 23.23 -6.93
N LEU A 73 -14.07 23.18 -7.31
CA LEU A 73 -14.47 22.58 -8.58
C LEU A 73 -13.83 23.35 -9.74
N ARG A 74 -13.10 22.65 -10.61
CA ARG A 74 -12.63 23.23 -11.89
C ARG A 74 -13.58 22.84 -13.01
N PRO A 75 -13.89 23.76 -13.95
CA PRO A 75 -14.68 23.42 -15.12
C PRO A 75 -13.96 22.33 -15.95
N PRO A 76 -14.72 21.48 -16.66
CA PRO A 76 -14.16 20.43 -17.50
C PRO A 76 -13.17 20.99 -18.53
N THR A 77 -12.11 20.23 -18.81
CA THR A 77 -11.02 20.63 -19.71
C THR A 77 -11.58 20.99 -21.10
N GLY A 78 -11.55 22.28 -21.47
CA GLY A 78 -12.03 22.79 -22.76
C GLY A 78 -13.39 23.50 -22.75
N ALA A 79 -14.06 23.61 -21.61
CA ALA A 79 -15.28 24.41 -21.48
C ALA A 79 -14.99 25.84 -21.02
N ASP A 80 -15.61 26.83 -21.67
CA ASP A 80 -15.55 28.22 -21.23
C ASP A 80 -16.19 28.38 -19.84
N PRO A 81 -15.49 28.96 -18.84
CA PRO A 81 -15.98 29.07 -17.47
C PRO A 81 -17.30 29.84 -17.34
N THR A 82 -17.55 30.79 -18.23
CA THR A 82 -18.79 31.57 -18.28
C THR A 82 -19.96 30.71 -18.75
N THR A 83 -19.78 29.97 -19.84
CA THR A 83 -20.79 29.07 -20.41
C THR A 83 -21.13 27.92 -19.47
N PHE A 84 -20.12 27.39 -18.78
CA PHE A 84 -20.32 26.36 -17.76
C PHE A 84 -21.15 26.87 -16.57
N ARG A 85 -20.95 28.12 -16.12
CA ARG A 85 -21.75 28.72 -15.06
C ARG A 85 -23.20 28.90 -15.48
N THR A 86 -23.46 29.40 -16.69
CA THR A 86 -24.84 29.55 -17.19
C THR A 86 -25.54 28.20 -17.35
N GLN A 87 -24.85 27.18 -17.88
CA GLN A 87 -25.41 25.84 -18.01
C GLN A 87 -25.69 25.17 -16.67
N LEU A 88 -24.82 25.40 -15.68
CA LEU A 88 -25.01 24.89 -14.33
C LEU A 88 -26.23 25.55 -13.66
N LEU A 89 -26.34 26.88 -13.73
CA LEU A 89 -27.48 27.61 -13.16
C LEU A 89 -28.80 27.31 -13.88
N ALA A 90 -28.73 27.00 -15.18
CA ALA A 90 -29.88 26.55 -15.96
C ALA A 90 -30.31 25.10 -15.65
N GLY A 91 -29.58 24.36 -14.81
CA GLY A 91 -29.97 23.01 -14.44
C GLY A 91 -29.65 21.94 -15.48
N ASP A 92 -28.77 22.21 -16.45
CA ASP A 92 -28.45 21.26 -17.54
C ASP A 92 -27.97 19.91 -16.98
N ALA A 93 -28.71 18.84 -17.31
CA ALA A 93 -28.49 17.51 -16.77
C ALA A 93 -27.07 17.00 -17.05
N ARG A 94 -26.50 17.28 -18.23
CA ARG A 94 -25.15 16.82 -18.58
C ARG A 94 -24.09 17.50 -17.71
N THR A 95 -24.25 18.80 -17.51
CA THR A 95 -23.36 19.61 -16.68
C THR A 95 -23.45 19.20 -15.21
N ILE A 96 -24.65 19.04 -14.66
CA ILE A 96 -24.84 18.59 -13.26
C ILE A 96 -24.32 17.17 -13.05
N HIS A 97 -24.59 16.24 -13.98
CA HIS A 97 -24.06 14.87 -13.87
C HIS A 97 -22.53 14.85 -13.85
N HIS A 98 -21.87 15.71 -14.62
CA HIS A 98 -20.43 15.85 -14.58
C HIS A 98 -19.94 16.36 -13.22
N VAL A 99 -20.60 17.36 -12.65
CA VAL A 99 -20.27 17.91 -11.33
C VAL A 99 -20.48 16.87 -10.23
N LEU A 100 -21.62 16.19 -10.21
CA LEU A 100 -21.94 15.14 -9.25
C LEU A 100 -20.92 14.01 -9.33
N HIS A 101 -20.58 13.57 -10.55
CA HIS A 101 -19.54 12.56 -10.75
C HIS A 101 -18.22 13.01 -10.13
N TRP A 102 -17.78 14.23 -10.40
CA TRP A 102 -16.51 14.74 -9.86
C TRP A 102 -16.51 14.85 -8.33
N LEU A 103 -17.60 15.33 -7.73
CA LEU A 103 -17.75 15.44 -6.27
C LEU A 103 -17.71 14.06 -5.60
N LEU A 104 -18.40 13.09 -6.20
CA LEU A 104 -18.49 11.72 -5.67
C LEU A 104 -17.22 10.89 -5.94
N SER A 105 -16.45 11.19 -6.99
CA SER A 105 -15.13 10.58 -7.20
C SER A 105 -14.08 11.11 -6.24
N ASN A 106 -14.17 12.38 -5.83
CA ASN A 106 -13.13 13.06 -5.03
C ASN A 106 -13.58 13.37 -3.58
N LYS A 107 -14.33 12.46 -2.94
CA LYS A 107 -14.98 12.72 -1.63
C LYS A 107 -14.04 13.22 -0.54
N GLU A 108 -12.87 12.61 -0.39
CA GLU A 108 -11.90 13.02 0.64
C GLU A 108 -11.37 14.42 0.37
N GLN A 109 -11.02 14.71 -0.89
CA GLN A 109 -10.56 16.03 -1.30
C GLN A 109 -11.63 17.08 -1.07
N VAL A 110 -12.89 16.79 -1.45
CA VAL A 110 -14.03 17.70 -1.28
C VAL A 110 -14.29 18.00 0.20
N LYS A 111 -14.23 16.98 1.07
CA LYS A 111 -14.37 17.17 2.52
C LYS A 111 -13.26 18.05 3.09
N ASP A 112 -12.03 17.82 2.65
CA ASP A 112 -10.87 18.59 3.10
C ASP A 112 -10.91 20.04 2.62
N THR A 113 -11.28 20.28 1.35
CA THR A 113 -11.37 21.63 0.80
C THR A 113 -12.53 22.40 1.42
N ALA A 114 -13.69 21.77 1.59
CA ALA A 114 -14.82 22.35 2.31
C ALA A 114 -14.47 22.71 3.76
N TYR A 115 -13.81 21.79 4.49
CA TYR A 115 -13.32 22.06 5.83
C TYR A 115 -12.35 23.24 5.87
N LEU A 116 -11.36 23.27 4.97
CA LEU A 116 -10.38 24.34 4.89
C LEU A 116 -11.00 25.69 4.48
N ALA A 117 -11.97 25.69 3.57
CA ALA A 117 -12.63 26.91 3.11
C ALA A 117 -13.27 27.68 4.27
N ARG A 118 -13.86 26.98 5.25
CA ARG A 118 -14.43 27.58 6.45
C ARG A 118 -13.42 28.36 7.30
N TYR A 119 -12.16 27.92 7.35
CA TYR A 119 -11.13 28.53 8.20
C TYR A 119 -10.15 29.41 7.44
N LEU A 120 -10.06 29.28 6.11
CA LEU A 120 -9.11 30.00 5.27
C LEU A 120 -9.73 31.17 4.51
N LYS A 121 -11.06 31.27 4.43
CA LYS A 121 -11.72 32.38 3.76
C LYS A 121 -11.70 33.60 4.69
N ILE A 122 -10.87 34.58 4.33
CA ILE A 122 -10.85 35.87 5.00
C ILE A 122 -12.15 36.60 4.61
N PRO A 123 -12.91 37.18 5.56
CA PRO A 123 -14.05 38.03 5.23
C PRO A 123 -13.58 39.18 4.32
N GLU A 124 -14.38 39.55 3.33
CA GLU A 124 -14.07 40.71 2.50
C GLU A 124 -14.26 41.98 3.34
N ILE A 125 -13.15 42.64 3.68
CA ILE A 125 -13.16 43.85 4.52
C ILE A 125 -13.02 45.07 3.61
N PRO A 126 -13.97 46.03 3.65
CA PRO A 126 -13.92 47.23 2.83
C PRO A 126 -12.62 48.02 3.02
N ALA A 127 -12.05 48.49 1.90
CA ALA A 127 -10.76 49.19 1.89
C ALA A 127 -10.71 50.47 2.74
N ASP A 128 -11.87 51.06 3.04
CA ASP A 128 -12.00 52.26 3.88
C ASP A 128 -11.78 51.95 5.37
N VAL A 129 -12.13 50.74 5.81
CA VAL A 129 -11.97 50.26 7.19
C VAL A 129 -10.54 49.77 7.44
N VAL A 130 -9.91 49.24 6.38
CA VAL A 130 -8.54 48.71 6.36
C VAL A 130 -7.48 49.80 6.57
N ARG A 131 -7.81 51.09 6.40
CA ARG A 131 -6.86 52.21 6.64
C ARG A 131 -6.61 52.52 8.10
N ASN A 132 -7.39 51.95 9.02
CA ASN A 132 -7.17 52.12 10.45
C ASN A 132 -6.03 51.21 10.93
N ASN A 133 -4.97 51.79 11.51
CA ASN A 133 -3.79 51.05 11.98
C ASN A 133 -4.13 49.91 12.95
N THR A 134 -5.13 50.07 13.82
CA THR A 134 -5.52 48.99 14.75
C THR A 134 -6.15 47.79 14.05
N ILE A 135 -6.79 48.00 12.90
CA ILE A 135 -7.43 46.95 12.11
C ILE A 135 -6.39 46.22 11.26
N GLN A 136 -5.36 46.94 10.78
CA GLN A 136 -4.19 46.33 10.15
C GLN A 136 -3.45 45.39 11.10
N ASP A 137 -3.14 45.86 12.32
CA ASP A 137 -2.46 45.03 13.32
C ASP A 137 -3.25 43.74 13.63
N LEU A 138 -4.58 43.84 13.71
CA LEU A 138 -5.45 42.69 13.93
C LEU A 138 -5.47 41.73 12.73
N LEU A 139 -5.44 42.27 11.50
CA LEU A 139 -5.35 41.46 10.28
C LEU A 139 -4.03 40.72 10.17
N ASP A 140 -2.92 41.34 10.56
CA ASP A 140 -1.62 40.69 10.60
C ASP A 140 -1.60 39.54 11.62
N VAL A 141 -2.15 39.75 12.82
CA VAL A 141 -2.32 38.69 13.82
C VAL A 141 -3.20 37.55 13.28
N TYR A 142 -4.31 37.88 12.62
CA TYR A 142 -5.21 36.90 12.02
C TYR A 142 -4.53 36.09 10.89
N ASN A 143 -3.75 36.75 10.04
CA ASN A 143 -2.98 36.08 8.98
C ASN A 143 -1.90 35.16 9.55
N ASN A 144 -1.23 35.57 10.63
CA ASN A 144 -0.26 34.73 11.34
C ASN A 144 -0.93 33.48 11.93
N LEU A 145 -2.09 33.63 12.58
CA LEU A 145 -2.89 32.51 13.10
C LEU A 145 -3.33 31.55 11.99
N ILE A 146 -3.74 32.07 10.83
CA ILE A 146 -4.04 31.24 9.65
C ILE A 146 -2.80 30.48 9.18
N GLY A 147 -1.63 31.11 9.21
CA GLY A 147 -0.34 30.49 8.91
C GLY A 147 -0.05 29.31 9.85
N GLU A 148 -0.14 29.54 11.16
CA GLU A 148 0.03 28.50 12.18
C GLU A 148 -0.98 27.35 12.01
N PHE A 149 -2.24 27.67 11.74
CA PHE A 149 -3.28 26.68 11.47
C PHE A 149 -2.90 25.78 10.27
N LYS A 150 -2.41 26.35 9.17
CA LYS A 150 -1.99 25.58 7.99
C LYS A 150 -0.85 24.62 8.34
N ASP A 151 0.13 25.07 9.11
CA ASP A 151 1.28 24.26 9.50
C ASP A 151 0.90 23.11 10.43
N VAL A 152 0.11 23.39 11.48
CA VAL A 152 -0.39 22.37 12.40
C VAL A 152 -1.26 21.36 11.66
N HIS A 153 -2.20 21.82 10.83
CA HIS A 153 -3.07 20.95 10.04
C HIS A 153 -2.26 20.04 9.10
N LYS A 154 -1.22 20.57 8.44
CA LYS A 154 -0.33 19.79 7.57
C LYS A 154 0.43 18.72 8.36
N ARG A 155 0.98 19.05 9.53
CA ARG A 155 1.69 18.10 10.40
C ARG A 155 0.75 16.99 10.90
N THR A 156 -0.43 17.32 11.41
CA THR A 156 -1.39 16.34 11.90
C THR A 156 -1.85 15.39 10.79
N ARG A 157 -2.01 15.88 9.56
CA ARG A 157 -2.39 15.04 8.41
C ARG A 157 -1.29 14.05 8.03
N LEU A 158 -0.02 14.44 8.13
CA LEU A 158 1.11 13.53 7.89
C LEU A 158 1.12 12.41 8.94
N LEU A 159 1.00 12.75 10.22
CA LEU A 159 0.96 11.78 11.31
C LEU A 159 -0.24 10.83 11.23
N ARG A 160 -1.40 11.28 10.74
CA ARG A 160 -2.57 10.41 10.52
C ARG A 160 -2.38 9.39 9.39
N LYS A 161 -1.50 9.65 8.42
CA LYS A 161 -1.20 8.68 7.35
C LYS A 161 -0.34 7.53 7.87
N GLU A 162 0.44 7.77 8.91
CA GLU A 162 1.20 6.74 9.61
C GLU A 162 0.25 5.95 10.51
N SER A 163 -0.43 4.98 9.92
CA SER A 163 -1.37 4.14 10.65
C SER A 163 -0.60 3.19 11.57
N ALA A 164 -0.65 3.45 12.89
CA ALA A 164 -0.10 2.55 13.91
C ALA A 164 -0.89 1.22 14.05
N THR A 165 -1.86 0.95 13.16
CA THR A 165 -2.74 -0.21 13.23
C THR A 165 -1.99 -1.54 13.12
N GLU A 166 -0.96 -1.61 12.29
CA GLU A 166 -0.14 -2.82 12.14
C GLU A 166 0.62 -3.10 13.44
N ILE A 167 1.30 -2.10 13.98
CA ILE A 167 2.00 -2.18 15.27
C ILE A 167 1.04 -2.56 16.40
N ILE A 168 -0.17 -1.99 16.43
CA ILE A 168 -1.19 -2.32 17.43
C ILE A 168 -1.64 -3.78 17.31
N ASN A 169 -1.78 -4.30 16.08
CA ASN A 169 -2.16 -5.68 15.86
C ASN A 169 -1.03 -6.63 16.26
N ASP A 170 0.22 -6.33 15.90
CA ASP A 170 1.39 -7.11 16.28
C ASP A 170 1.53 -7.19 17.81
N ILE A 171 1.34 -6.07 18.52
CA ILE A 171 1.38 -6.05 19.99
C ILE A 171 0.29 -6.97 20.59
N LYS A 172 -0.91 -6.98 19.99
CA LYS A 172 -1.99 -7.86 20.45
C LYS A 172 -1.66 -9.33 20.20
N GLU A 173 -1.11 -9.65 19.03
CA GLU A 173 -0.71 -11.01 18.69
C GLU A 173 0.42 -11.50 19.62
N MET A 174 1.45 -10.69 19.84
CA MET A 174 2.52 -10.98 20.80
C MET A 174 1.99 -11.17 22.23
N ALA A 175 0.96 -10.42 22.63
CA ALA A 175 0.34 -10.60 23.95
C ALA A 175 -0.38 -11.95 24.06
N VAL A 176 -1.06 -12.39 23.01
CA VAL A 176 -1.69 -13.72 22.96
C VAL A 176 -0.64 -14.82 22.99
N GLU A 177 0.43 -14.70 22.21
CA GLU A 177 1.53 -15.67 22.21
C GLU A 177 2.19 -15.79 23.58
N ARG A 178 2.44 -14.66 24.25
CA ARG A 178 2.96 -14.63 25.62
C ARG A 178 2.05 -15.42 26.56
N ASP A 179 0.74 -15.21 26.49
CA ASP A 179 -0.21 -15.89 27.36
C ASP A 179 -0.27 -17.41 27.09
N ILE A 180 -0.11 -17.83 25.83
CA ILE A 180 0.03 -19.25 25.45
C ILE A 180 1.32 -19.84 26.06
N VAL A 181 2.44 -19.13 25.97
CA VAL A 181 3.72 -19.57 26.55
C VAL A 181 3.64 -19.68 28.06
N ILE A 182 3.01 -18.70 28.74
CA ILE A 182 2.81 -18.73 30.20
C ILE A 182 1.99 -19.97 30.59
N LYS A 183 0.85 -20.23 29.96
CA LYS A 183 0.03 -21.42 30.24
C LYS A 183 0.80 -22.72 30.03
N ARG A 184 1.61 -22.79 28.98
CA ARG A 184 2.44 -23.97 28.71
C ARG A 184 3.52 -24.14 29.78
N LEU A 185 4.10 -23.04 30.27
CA LEU A 185 5.09 -23.05 31.34
C LEU A 185 4.45 -23.47 32.67
N GLU A 186 3.25 -23.01 32.99
CA GLU A 186 2.46 -23.44 34.15
C GLU A 186 2.19 -24.96 34.09
N ASN A 187 1.74 -25.47 32.95
CA ASN A 187 1.51 -26.91 32.77
C ASN A 187 2.80 -27.73 32.99
N VAL A 188 3.94 -27.28 32.45
CA VAL A 188 5.23 -27.94 32.65
C VAL A 188 5.68 -27.84 34.11
N GLN A 189 5.44 -26.72 34.79
CA GLN A 189 5.75 -26.56 36.21
C GLN A 189 4.99 -27.54 37.09
N VAL A 190 3.71 -27.82 36.79
CA VAL A 190 2.90 -28.82 37.49
C VAL A 190 3.53 -30.21 37.37
N HIS A 191 3.96 -30.61 36.18
CA HIS A 191 4.62 -31.92 35.97
C HIS A 191 5.99 -32.03 36.66
N LEU A 192 6.62 -30.90 36.99
CA LEU A 192 7.90 -30.87 37.71
C LEU A 192 7.71 -30.79 39.23
N ALA A 193 6.48 -30.77 39.75
CA ALA A 193 6.24 -30.61 41.19
C ALA A 193 6.78 -31.79 42.02
N ASP A 194 6.71 -33.01 41.49
CA ASP A 194 7.11 -34.24 42.19
C ASP A 194 8.58 -34.63 41.98
N VAL A 195 9.36 -33.79 41.30
CA VAL A 195 10.77 -34.08 40.97
C VAL A 195 11.70 -33.59 42.09
N ASN A 196 12.42 -34.50 42.72
CA ASN A 196 13.47 -34.18 43.69
C ASN A 196 14.65 -33.45 43.01
N ASN A 197 15.26 -32.47 43.70
CA ASN A 197 16.34 -31.62 43.18
C ASN A 197 16.02 -30.89 41.85
N LYS A 198 14.75 -30.50 41.67
CA LYS A 198 14.24 -29.78 40.48
C LYS A 198 15.12 -28.60 40.05
N GLU A 199 15.55 -27.76 40.99
CA GLU A 199 16.29 -26.53 40.66
C GLU A 199 17.67 -26.83 40.05
N GLU A 200 18.40 -27.78 40.63
CA GLU A 200 19.70 -28.22 40.11
C GLU A 200 19.53 -28.87 38.73
N LEU A 201 18.54 -29.74 38.55
CA LEU A 201 18.29 -30.40 37.27
C LEU A 201 17.92 -29.40 36.16
N LEU A 202 17.09 -28.40 36.47
CA LEU A 202 16.74 -27.34 35.52
C LEU A 202 17.94 -26.44 35.20
N HIS A 203 18.81 -26.20 36.17
CA HIS A 203 20.05 -25.45 35.96
C HIS A 203 20.98 -26.19 34.99
N GLU A 204 21.26 -27.46 35.25
CA GLU A 204 22.10 -28.30 34.38
C GLU A 204 21.48 -28.49 33.00
N SER A 205 20.16 -28.68 32.91
CA SER A 205 19.45 -28.76 31.62
C SER A 205 19.56 -27.47 30.82
N LYS A 206 19.48 -26.31 31.47
CA LYS A 206 19.69 -25.00 30.82
C LYS A 206 21.12 -24.86 30.30
N LEU A 207 22.12 -25.29 31.08
CA LEU A 207 23.52 -25.29 30.65
C LEU A 207 23.73 -26.19 29.44
N LEU A 208 23.20 -27.42 29.49
CA LEU A 208 23.27 -28.36 28.37
C LEU A 208 22.62 -27.79 27.10
N ARG A 209 21.44 -27.17 27.21
CA ARG A 209 20.75 -26.52 26.09
C ARG A 209 21.62 -25.42 25.47
N LEU A 210 22.21 -24.56 26.29
CA LEU A 210 23.09 -23.48 25.82
C LEU A 210 24.32 -24.03 25.08
N GLN A 211 24.92 -25.12 25.58
CA GLN A 211 26.05 -25.75 24.90
C GLN A 211 25.64 -26.41 23.59
N GLN A 212 24.46 -27.04 23.51
CA GLN A 212 23.93 -27.62 22.28
C GLN A 212 23.61 -26.55 21.22
N GLU A 213 22.99 -25.43 21.62
CA GLU A 213 22.74 -24.28 20.74
C GLU A 213 24.05 -23.73 20.18
N ARG A 214 25.05 -23.52 21.05
CA ARG A 214 26.39 -23.09 20.64
C ARG A 214 27.07 -24.08 19.69
N ALA A 215 26.99 -25.38 19.97
CA ALA A 215 27.55 -26.41 19.09
C ALA A 215 26.88 -26.39 17.70
N LYS A 216 25.56 -26.19 17.65
CA LYS A 216 24.80 -26.08 16.40
C LYS A 216 25.17 -24.81 15.61
N GLU A 217 25.34 -23.68 16.29
CA GLU A 217 25.84 -22.45 15.68
C GLU A 217 27.24 -22.62 15.10
N LEU A 218 28.18 -23.22 15.85
CA LEU A 218 29.53 -23.51 15.35
C LEU A 218 29.51 -24.45 14.15
N ALA A 219 28.67 -25.50 14.17
CA ALA A 219 28.53 -26.40 13.03
C ALA A 219 28.01 -25.65 11.78
N SER A 220 26.99 -24.81 11.93
CA SER A 220 26.48 -23.98 10.83
C SER A 220 27.54 -23.00 10.30
N GLN A 221 28.33 -22.39 11.18
CA GLN A 221 29.44 -21.52 10.78
C GLN A 221 30.52 -22.31 10.03
N PHE A 222 30.87 -23.50 10.50
CA PHE A 222 31.84 -24.37 9.86
C PHE A 222 31.39 -24.76 8.45
N ASP A 223 30.14 -25.20 8.27
CA ASP A 223 29.59 -25.55 6.95
C ASP A 223 29.57 -24.35 6.00
N ARG A 224 29.24 -23.16 6.52
CA ARG A 224 29.30 -21.91 5.77
C ARG A 224 30.72 -21.58 5.32
N GLN A 225 31.69 -21.68 6.23
CA GLN A 225 33.11 -21.44 5.92
C GLN A 225 33.65 -22.48 4.92
N GLN A 226 33.26 -23.75 5.06
CA GLN A 226 33.67 -24.80 4.13
C GLN A 226 33.12 -24.55 2.72
N THR A 227 31.85 -24.14 2.62
CA THR A 227 31.24 -23.75 1.34
C THR A 227 31.97 -22.55 0.73
N GLN A 228 32.26 -21.51 1.54
CA GLN A 228 33.02 -20.34 1.07
C GLN A 228 34.42 -20.71 0.56
N LEU A 229 35.14 -21.58 1.28
CA LEU A 229 36.46 -22.04 0.89
C LEU A 229 36.42 -22.84 -0.42
N LYS A 230 35.43 -23.72 -0.59
CA LYS A 230 35.20 -24.44 -1.85
C LYS A 230 34.97 -23.47 -3.01
N THR A 231 34.07 -22.51 -2.85
CA THR A 231 33.80 -21.50 -3.89
C THR A 231 35.05 -20.69 -4.24
N ALA A 232 35.82 -20.24 -3.25
CA ALA A 232 37.07 -19.51 -3.48
C ALA A 232 38.13 -20.37 -4.19
N SER A 233 38.25 -21.64 -3.81
CA SER A 233 39.15 -22.59 -4.47
C SER A 233 38.76 -22.82 -5.93
N ASP A 234 37.47 -22.95 -6.22
CA ASP A 234 36.99 -23.14 -7.60
C ASP A 234 37.19 -21.89 -8.45
N GLN A 235 36.99 -20.70 -7.87
CA GLN A 235 37.33 -19.43 -8.54
C GLN A 235 38.82 -19.35 -8.86
N LEU A 236 39.69 -19.69 -7.90
CA LEU A 236 41.14 -19.69 -8.11
C LEU A 236 41.56 -20.67 -9.20
N LYS A 237 40.98 -21.89 -9.23
CA LYS A 237 41.21 -22.85 -10.33
C LYS A 237 40.78 -22.28 -11.67
N ARG A 238 39.65 -21.59 -11.76
CA ARG A 238 39.20 -20.92 -12.99
C ARG A 238 40.21 -19.87 -13.45
N TYR A 239 40.69 -19.00 -12.56
CA TYR A 239 41.70 -18.00 -12.90
C TYR A 239 43.01 -18.64 -13.37
N LEU A 240 43.47 -19.69 -12.69
CA LEU A 240 44.66 -20.45 -13.09
C LEU A 240 44.49 -21.08 -14.48
N ASN A 241 43.34 -21.67 -14.78
CA ASN A 241 43.06 -22.24 -16.10
C ASN A 241 43.06 -21.18 -17.20
N VAL A 242 42.53 -19.99 -16.94
CA VAL A 242 42.60 -18.86 -17.90
C VAL A 242 44.05 -18.45 -18.14
N ILE A 243 44.86 -18.30 -17.08
CA ILE A 243 46.28 -17.93 -17.20
C ILE A 243 47.08 -19.01 -17.93
N HIS A 244 46.88 -20.29 -17.60
CA HIS A 244 47.56 -21.40 -18.26
C HIS A 244 47.10 -21.58 -19.71
N GLY A 245 45.81 -21.39 -20.00
CA GLY A 245 45.28 -21.38 -21.37
C GLY A 245 45.86 -20.24 -22.21
N GLN A 246 46.10 -19.07 -21.60
CA GLN A 246 46.79 -17.95 -22.22
C GLN A 246 48.31 -18.14 -22.35
N SER A 247 48.91 -19.06 -21.58
CA SER A 247 50.35 -19.35 -21.60
C SER A 247 50.77 -20.24 -22.78
N ALA A 248 49.83 -20.81 -23.53
CA ALA A 248 50.11 -21.40 -24.83
C ALA A 248 50.34 -20.27 -25.83
N ASN A 249 51.59 -19.87 -26.05
CA ASN A 249 51.99 -18.83 -27.02
C ASN A 249 51.22 -19.00 -28.34
N PRO A 250 50.21 -18.17 -28.63
CA PRO A 250 49.47 -18.30 -29.86
C PRO A 250 50.36 -17.80 -30.99
N LYS A 251 50.55 -18.63 -32.03
CA LYS A 251 51.41 -18.29 -33.17
C LYS A 251 50.82 -17.15 -34.02
N THR A 252 49.50 -16.93 -33.96
CA THR A 252 48.79 -15.89 -34.72
C THR A 252 47.53 -15.39 -34.00
N ALA A 253 47.15 -14.13 -34.18
CA ALA A 253 45.90 -13.56 -33.62
C ALA A 253 44.63 -14.28 -34.09
N SER A 254 44.62 -14.85 -35.32
CA SER A 254 43.50 -15.62 -35.85
C SER A 254 43.22 -16.91 -35.08
N ASP A 255 44.27 -17.56 -34.55
CA ASP A 255 44.13 -18.83 -33.82
C ASP A 255 43.51 -18.58 -32.43
N VAL A 256 43.86 -17.46 -31.79
CA VAL A 256 43.24 -17.01 -30.53
C VAL A 256 41.76 -16.73 -30.72
N ILE A 257 41.40 -16.02 -31.80
CA ILE A 257 40.00 -15.69 -32.10
C ILE A 257 39.18 -16.97 -32.32
N LYS A 258 39.73 -17.95 -33.05
CA LYS A 258 39.05 -19.23 -33.28
C LYS A 258 38.85 -20.01 -31.97
N HIS A 259 39.87 -20.09 -31.12
CA HIS A 259 39.74 -20.74 -29.81
C HIS A 259 38.70 -20.05 -28.92
N LEU A 260 38.70 -18.72 -28.87
CA LEU A 260 37.71 -17.95 -28.12
C LEU A 260 36.28 -18.12 -28.67
N GLN A 261 36.13 -18.27 -30.00
CA GLN A 261 34.84 -18.58 -30.61
C GLN A 261 34.33 -19.96 -30.22
N GLU A 262 35.20 -20.98 -30.21
CA GLU A 262 34.87 -22.33 -29.77
C GLU A 262 34.51 -22.36 -28.28
N GLU A 263 35.27 -21.67 -27.42
CA GLU A 263 34.94 -21.51 -25.99
C GLU A 263 33.63 -20.75 -25.78
N MET A 264 33.37 -19.70 -26.57
CA MET A 264 32.09 -18.97 -26.51
C MET A 264 30.91 -19.86 -26.89
N GLN A 265 31.05 -20.67 -27.95
CA GLN A 265 30.00 -21.61 -28.36
C GLN A 265 29.74 -22.66 -27.28
N PHE A 266 30.80 -23.24 -26.71
CA PHE A 266 30.69 -24.21 -25.63
C PHE A 266 30.07 -23.62 -24.36
N ASN A 267 30.52 -22.44 -23.93
CA ASN A 267 29.94 -21.73 -22.78
C ASN A 267 28.49 -21.34 -23.03
N THR A 268 28.15 -20.95 -24.26
CA THR A 268 26.76 -20.65 -24.66
C THR A 268 25.88 -21.89 -24.53
N TYR A 269 26.35 -23.06 -24.98
CA TYR A 269 25.64 -24.33 -24.81
C TYR A 269 25.46 -24.70 -23.33
N LEU A 270 26.53 -24.60 -22.53
CA LEU A 270 26.46 -24.90 -21.09
C LEU A 270 25.47 -23.99 -20.36
N VAL A 271 25.47 -22.70 -20.63
CA VAL A 271 24.61 -21.72 -19.94
C VAL A 271 23.17 -21.77 -20.42
N LYS A 272 22.93 -22.00 -21.72
CA LYS A 272 21.56 -22.00 -22.28
C LYS A 272 20.83 -23.32 -22.12
N GLU A 273 21.54 -24.45 -22.19
CA GLU A 273 20.90 -25.76 -22.20
C GLU A 273 21.25 -26.59 -20.96
N LYS A 274 22.54 -26.88 -20.74
CA LYS A 274 22.94 -27.89 -19.74
C LYS A 274 22.70 -27.44 -18.29
N MET A 275 23.22 -26.28 -17.89
CA MET A 275 23.12 -25.77 -16.52
C MET A 275 21.67 -25.47 -16.09
N PRO A 276 20.81 -24.87 -16.93
CA PRO A 276 19.40 -24.69 -16.60
C PRO A 276 18.65 -26.01 -16.44
N GLN A 277 18.95 -27.03 -17.25
CA GLN A 277 18.35 -28.36 -17.10
C GLN A 277 18.78 -29.02 -15.78
N GLU A 278 20.07 -29.02 -15.45
CA GLU A 278 20.58 -29.56 -14.18
C GLU A 278 19.99 -28.80 -12.97
N SER A 279 19.94 -27.46 -13.04
CA SER A 279 19.35 -26.62 -11.98
C SER A 279 17.86 -26.91 -11.78
N ASN A 280 17.09 -27.04 -12.87
CA ASN A 280 15.67 -27.38 -12.81
C ASN A 280 15.44 -28.77 -12.22
N ASN A 281 16.28 -29.75 -12.55
CA ASN A 281 16.19 -31.09 -12.00
C ASN A 281 16.49 -31.12 -10.50
N LEU A 282 17.57 -30.45 -10.06
CA LEU A 282 17.90 -30.31 -8.63
C LEU A 282 16.80 -29.57 -7.86
N GLN A 283 16.20 -28.55 -8.46
CA GLN A 283 15.12 -27.79 -7.82
C GLN A 283 13.84 -28.61 -7.70
N LYS A 284 13.54 -29.47 -8.68
CA LYS A 284 12.45 -30.45 -8.57
C LYS A 284 12.71 -31.45 -7.45
N GLU A 285 13.93 -31.99 -7.37
CA GLU A 285 14.31 -32.93 -6.31
C GLU A 285 14.20 -32.30 -4.91
N LEU A 286 14.68 -31.06 -4.76
CA LEU A 286 14.60 -30.30 -3.51
C LEU A 286 13.14 -30.03 -3.12
N ASN A 287 12.28 -29.63 -4.08
CA ASN A 287 10.84 -29.48 -3.84
C ASN A 287 10.18 -30.78 -3.38
N ILE A 288 10.56 -31.93 -3.96
CA ILE A 288 10.06 -33.24 -3.54
C ILE A 288 10.51 -33.54 -2.10
N MET A 289 11.81 -33.38 -1.79
CA MET A 289 12.33 -33.61 -0.44
C MET A 289 11.69 -32.68 0.59
N GLN A 290 11.45 -31.41 0.24
CA GLN A 290 10.78 -30.45 1.11
C GLN A 290 9.31 -30.83 1.34
N THR A 291 8.61 -31.31 0.31
CA THR A 291 7.24 -31.81 0.44
C THR A 291 7.20 -33.02 1.39
N VAL A 292 8.10 -33.99 1.21
CA VAL A 292 8.22 -35.18 2.07
C VAL A 292 8.57 -34.82 3.51
N ALA A 293 9.43 -33.82 3.72
CA ALA A 293 9.79 -33.35 5.06
C ALA A 293 8.66 -32.59 5.78
N MET A 294 7.74 -31.96 5.02
CA MET A 294 6.59 -31.24 5.54
C MET A 294 5.36 -32.14 5.76
N GLU A 295 5.31 -33.31 5.12
CA GLU A 295 4.27 -34.31 5.38
C GLU A 295 4.43 -34.93 6.77
N GLN A 296 3.33 -34.99 7.54
CA GLN A 296 3.32 -35.62 8.85
C GLN A 296 3.40 -37.15 8.70
N HIS A 297 4.61 -37.69 8.90
CA HIS A 297 4.93 -39.12 8.96
C HIS A 297 4.82 -39.89 7.62
N PRO A 298 5.84 -39.81 6.73
CA PRO A 298 5.92 -40.69 5.58
C PRO A 298 6.06 -42.14 6.07
N THR A 299 5.04 -42.96 5.83
CA THR A 299 5.07 -44.37 6.19
C THR A 299 5.83 -45.14 5.11
N ARG A 300 6.52 -46.24 5.45
CA ARG A 300 7.26 -47.08 4.47
C ARG A 300 6.40 -47.54 3.29
N SER A 301 5.07 -47.58 3.46
CA SER A 301 4.10 -47.83 2.39
C SER A 301 4.00 -46.72 1.36
N ASP A 302 4.23 -45.45 1.71
CA ASP A 302 4.11 -44.32 0.79
C ASP A 302 5.39 -44.18 -0.04
N LEU A 303 6.55 -44.47 0.54
CA LEU A 303 7.81 -44.62 -0.19
C LEU A 303 7.73 -45.73 -1.25
N ASN A 304 7.11 -46.87 -0.93
CA ASN A 304 6.91 -47.96 -1.90
C ASN A 304 5.98 -47.54 -3.07
N LYS A 305 4.92 -46.75 -2.80
CA LYS A 305 4.01 -46.23 -3.84
C LYS A 305 4.70 -45.23 -4.77
N VAL A 306 5.62 -44.41 -4.24
CA VAL A 306 6.43 -43.51 -5.06
C VAL A 306 7.44 -44.31 -5.88
N GLN A 307 8.03 -45.36 -5.29
CA GLN A 307 8.99 -46.23 -5.98
C GLN A 307 8.36 -47.03 -7.13
N GLU A 308 7.11 -47.48 -7.00
CA GLU A 308 6.34 -48.08 -8.11
C GLU A 308 6.04 -47.08 -9.23
N LYS A 309 5.84 -45.79 -8.90
CA LYS A 309 5.57 -44.74 -9.90
C LYS A 309 6.81 -44.25 -10.65
N VAL A 310 8.01 -44.52 -10.15
CA VAL A 310 9.28 -44.10 -10.77
C VAL A 310 9.84 -45.18 -11.71
N ILE A 311 9.29 -46.40 -11.71
CA ILE A 311 9.77 -47.54 -12.54
C ILE A 311 9.07 -47.63 -13.92
N PHE A 312 8.24 -46.66 -14.30
CA PHE A 312 7.69 -46.52 -15.66
C PHE A 312 8.12 -45.21 -16.33
#